data_AF-A0A1N7KGI5-F1
#
_entry.id   AF-A0A1N7KGI5-F1
#
_cell.length_a   1.000
_cell.length_b   1.000
_cell.length_c   1.000
_cell.angle_alpha   90.00
_cell.angle_beta   90.00
_cell.angle_gamma   90.00
#
_symmetry.space_group_name_H-M   'P 1'
#
loop_
_entity.id
_entity.type
_entity.pdbx_description
1 polymer ?
#
loop_
_entity_poly.entity_id
_entity_poly.type
_entity_poly.pdbx_seq_one_letter_code
_entity_poly.pdbx_strand_id
1 'polypeptide(L)'
;MEFKDLLIEHDYYCADRNFYNRKEGAEWDSFDEFLEVYNKLNPDLNFVFRWDLRENEEKKEKYILEIFMVFQRRGVFSPHIIDNITVDDFEKIKEFLQPRFEKLVKMWLPFKIQE
;
A
#
# COMPACT_ATOMS: atom_id res chain seq x y z
N MET A 1 -5.26 -13.65 -9.97
CA MET A 1 -4.17 -12.84 -9.41
C MET A 1 -3.56 -13.69 -8.32
N GLU A 2 -2.27 -13.96 -8.45
CA GLU A 2 -1.46 -14.74 -7.53
C GLU A 2 -0.53 -13.81 -6.74
N PHE A 3 0.04 -14.29 -5.63
CA PHE A 3 0.94 -13.48 -4.78
C PHE A 3 2.12 -12.87 -5.58
N LYS A 4 2.70 -13.65 -6.49
CA LYS A 4 3.80 -13.20 -7.38
C LYS A 4 3.41 -12.02 -8.28
N ASP A 5 2.12 -11.84 -8.57
CA ASP A 5 1.66 -10.73 -9.41
C ASP A 5 1.75 -9.39 -8.65
N LEU A 6 1.97 -9.41 -7.33
CA LEU A 6 2.23 -8.22 -6.52
C LEU A 6 3.71 -7.84 -6.45
N LEU A 7 4.63 -8.73 -6.85
CA LEU A 7 6.08 -8.48 -6.90
C LEU A 7 6.46 -7.68 -8.16
N ILE A 8 5.71 -6.61 -8.44
CA ILE A 8 5.95 -5.75 -9.58
C ILE A 8 7.04 -4.72 -9.23
N GLU A 9 8.01 -4.56 -10.13
CA GLU A 9 8.97 -3.46 -10.05
C GLU A 9 8.36 -2.21 -10.69
N HIS A 10 8.28 -1.13 -9.93
CA HIS A 10 7.88 0.18 -10.42
C HIS A 10 9.11 0.98 -10.87
N ASP A 11 8.98 1.73 -11.97
CA ASP A 11 10.09 2.43 -12.65
C ASP A 11 10.90 3.40 -11.77
N TYR A 12 10.36 3.85 -10.64
CA TYR A 12 11.03 4.77 -9.73
C TYR A 12 10.74 4.48 -8.27
N TYR A 13 11.70 4.81 -7.40
CA TYR A 13 11.57 4.73 -5.96
C TYR A 13 10.55 5.73 -5.41
N CYS A 14 9.64 5.27 -4.55
CA CYS A 14 8.77 6.13 -3.76
C CYS A 14 9.36 6.32 -2.35
N ALA A 15 9.36 7.56 -1.84
CA ALA A 15 9.98 7.87 -0.56
C ALA A 15 9.34 7.08 0.59
N ASP A 16 10.18 6.38 1.37
CA ASP A 16 9.82 5.61 2.56
C ASP A 16 9.40 6.48 3.76
N ARG A 17 9.56 7.80 3.63
CA ARG A 17 9.25 8.78 4.68
C ARG A 17 8.67 10.06 4.08
N ASN A 18 7.84 10.74 4.84
CA ASN A 18 7.42 12.09 4.49
C ASN A 18 8.55 13.10 4.78
N PHE A 19 8.92 13.86 3.74
CA PHE A 19 10.00 14.85 3.79
C PHE A 19 9.73 16.01 4.76
N TYR A 20 8.48 16.49 4.82
CA TYR A 20 8.08 17.65 5.62
C TYR A 20 7.73 17.30 7.06
N ASN A 21 7.25 16.09 7.32
CA ASN A 21 6.92 15.62 8.65
C ASN A 21 7.20 14.14 8.81
N ARG A 22 8.31 13.81 9.47
CA ARG A 22 8.74 12.42 9.72
C ARG A 22 7.76 11.59 10.57
N LYS A 23 6.75 12.23 11.18
CA LYS A 23 5.69 11.55 11.94
C LYS A 23 4.52 11.08 11.07
N GLU A 24 4.46 11.50 9.81
CA GLU A 24 3.42 11.08 8.88
C GLU A 24 3.96 9.86 8.12
N GLY A 25 3.47 8.69 8.52
CA GLY A 25 3.95 7.37 8.13
C GLY A 25 4.09 6.45 9.36
N ALA A 26 4.31 5.16 9.14
CA ALA A 26 4.59 4.21 10.22
C ALA A 26 5.20 2.91 9.71
N GLU A 27 6.01 2.28 10.55
CA GLU A 27 6.48 0.90 10.40
C GLU A 27 5.58 -0.03 11.22
N TRP A 28 5.31 -1.21 10.70
CA TRP A 28 4.43 -2.23 11.28
C TRP A 28 5.13 -3.58 11.25
N ASP A 29 4.97 -4.38 12.31
CA ASP A 29 5.60 -5.70 12.35
C ASP A 29 4.88 -6.67 11.43
N SER A 30 3.54 -6.63 11.41
CA SER A 30 2.70 -7.54 10.62
C SER A 30 1.57 -6.82 9.88
N PHE A 31 1.00 -7.49 8.88
CA PHE A 31 -0.14 -6.94 8.16
C PHE A 31 -1.38 -6.81 9.05
N ASP A 32 -1.53 -7.70 10.03
CA ASP A 32 -2.65 -7.66 10.98
C ASP A 32 -2.63 -6.39 11.84
N GLU A 33 -1.46 -6.00 12.36
CA GLU A 33 -1.31 -4.74 13.10
C GLU A 33 -1.70 -3.53 12.26
N PHE A 34 -1.28 -3.50 11.00
CA PHE A 34 -1.65 -2.45 10.07
C PHE A 34 -3.18 -2.42 9.83
N LEU A 35 -3.81 -3.59 9.66
CA LEU A 35 -5.25 -3.70 9.44
C LEU A 35 -6.08 -3.28 10.66
N GLU A 36 -5.62 -3.54 11.89
CA GLU A 36 -6.33 -3.12 13.10
C GLU A 36 -6.65 -1.62 13.11
N VAL A 37 -5.74 -0.83 12.53
CA VAL A 37 -5.87 0.61 12.36
C VAL A 37 -6.61 0.94 11.06
N TYR A 38 -6.09 0.52 9.90
CA TYR A 38 -6.54 1.06 8.61
C TYR A 38 -7.77 0.38 8.00
N ASN A 39 -8.15 -0.81 8.47
CA ASN A 39 -9.33 -1.49 7.94
C ASN A 39 -10.64 -0.79 8.36
N LYS A 40 -10.62 -0.08 9.50
CA LYS A 40 -11.78 0.66 10.04
C LYS A 40 -11.87 2.09 9.52
N LEU A 41 -10.82 2.60 8.89
CA LEU A 41 -10.76 3.99 8.44
C LEU A 41 -11.40 4.14 7.06
N ASN A 42 -11.97 5.33 6.82
CA ASN A 42 -12.56 5.64 5.53
C ASN A 42 -11.47 5.65 4.43
N PRO A 43 -11.56 4.80 3.39
CA PRO A 43 -10.62 4.79 2.26
C PRO A 43 -10.56 6.13 1.50
N ASP A 44 -11.61 6.95 1.59
CA ASP A 44 -11.66 8.30 1.02
C ASP A 44 -10.78 9.31 1.75
N LEU A 45 -10.40 9.01 2.99
CA LEU A 45 -9.50 9.86 3.77
C LEU A 45 -8.08 9.27 3.83
N ASN A 46 -7.88 8.04 3.34
CA ASN A 46 -6.64 7.27 3.38
C ASN A 46 -6.39 6.65 2.01
N PHE A 47 -6.14 7.52 1.03
CA PHE A 47 -6.06 7.12 -0.36
C PHE A 47 -4.74 6.43 -0.66
N VAL A 48 -4.78 5.12 -0.90
CA VAL A 48 -3.64 4.35 -1.39
C VAL A 48 -3.49 4.60 -2.88
N PHE A 49 -2.36 5.19 -3.28
CA PHE A 49 -2.08 5.48 -4.69
C PHE A 49 -1.01 4.55 -5.29
N ARG A 50 -0.26 3.86 -4.43
CA ARG A 50 0.77 2.88 -4.81
C ARG A 50 1.00 1.90 -3.66
N TRP A 51 1.40 0.69 -4.00
CA TRP A 51 1.96 -0.28 -3.08
C TRP A 51 3.13 -0.99 -3.76
N ASP A 52 4.14 -1.39 -2.99
CA ASP A 52 5.29 -2.17 -3.47
C ASP A 52 5.44 -3.39 -2.56
N LEU A 53 5.62 -4.58 -3.14
CA LEU A 53 5.94 -5.80 -2.41
C LEU A 53 7.30 -6.30 -2.87
N ARG A 54 8.23 -6.50 -1.95
CA ARG A 54 9.59 -6.97 -2.25
C ARG A 54 10.06 -8.03 -1.27
N GLU A 55 11.01 -8.85 -1.69
CA GLU A 55 11.65 -9.82 -0.81
C GLU A 55 12.43 -9.12 0.30
N ASN A 56 12.42 -9.70 1.50
CA ASN A 56 13.26 -9.24 2.61
C ASN A 56 14.63 -9.91 2.50
N GLU A 57 15.66 -9.12 2.18
CA GLU A 57 17.03 -9.62 1.99
C GLU A 57 17.63 -10.25 3.26
N GLU A 58 17.15 -9.85 4.44
CA GLU A 58 17.65 -10.32 5.74
C GLU A 58 16.87 -11.53 6.28
N LYS A 59 15.62 -11.71 5.84
CA LYS A 59 14.69 -12.72 6.36
C LYS A 59 14.16 -13.60 5.23
N LYS A 60 14.70 -14.83 5.14
CA LYS A 60 14.26 -15.82 4.14
C LYS A 60 12.74 -16.05 4.22
N GLU A 61 12.09 -16.15 3.06
CA GLU A 61 10.63 -16.39 2.93
C GLU A 61 9.75 -15.31 3.60
N LYS A 62 10.32 -14.12 3.83
CA LYS A 62 9.59 -12.93 4.26
C LYS A 62 9.67 -11.86 3.20
N TYR A 63 8.64 -11.03 3.18
CA TYR A 63 8.50 -9.92 2.26
C TYR A 63 8.26 -8.63 3.04
N ILE A 64 8.64 -7.51 2.43
CA ILE A 64 8.31 -6.17 2.89
C ILE A 64 7.21 -5.63 1.99
N LEU A 65 6.10 -5.21 2.58
CA LEU A 65 5.03 -4.51 1.88
C LEU A 65 5.07 -3.03 2.25
N GLU A 66 5.18 -2.18 1.24
CA GLU A 66 5.13 -0.74 1.36
C GLU A 66 3.80 -0.26 0.79
N ILE A 67 3.02 0.48 1.60
CA ILE A 67 1.75 1.06 1.20
C ILE A 67 1.87 2.58 1.27
N PHE A 68 1.70 3.24 0.14
CA PHE A 68 1.84 4.68 0.03
C PHE A 68 0.48 5.35 0.01
N MET A 69 0.20 6.12 1.06
CA MET A 69 -1.06 6.83 1.22
C MET A 69 -0.92 8.33 1.06
N VAL A 70 -2.00 8.96 0.61
CA VAL A 70 -2.23 10.39 0.78
C VAL A 70 -3.49 10.59 1.63
N PHE A 71 -3.34 11.27 2.77
CA PHE A 71 -4.49 11.75 3.54
C PHE A 71 -5.11 12.94 2.82
N GLN A 72 -6.08 12.64 1.94
CA GLN A 72 -6.56 13.56 0.89
C GLN A 72 -7.02 14.92 1.44
N ARG A 73 -7.65 14.96 2.62
CA ARG A 73 -8.13 16.21 3.24
C ARG A 73 -7.01 17.20 3.60
N ARG A 74 -5.81 16.70 3.92
CA ARG A 74 -4.66 17.51 4.35
C ARG A 74 -3.54 17.55 3.32
N GLY A 75 -3.64 16.74 2.26
CA GLY A 75 -2.55 16.56 1.28
C GLY A 75 -1.30 15.96 1.91
N VAL A 76 -1.45 15.13 2.95
CA VAL A 76 -0.33 14.56 3.69
C VAL A 76 0.06 13.22 3.09
N PHE A 77 1.31 13.10 2.66
CA PHE A 77 1.90 11.82 2.26
C PHE A 77 2.22 10.99 3.52
N SER A 78 1.80 9.72 3.54
CA SER A 78 1.97 8.81 4.67
C SER A 78 2.40 7.43 4.14
N PRO A 79 3.71 7.17 4.07
CA PRO A 79 4.24 5.85 3.72
C PRO A 79 4.11 4.88 4.91
N HIS A 80 3.70 3.64 4.63
CA HIS A 80 3.60 2.58 5.62
C HIS A 80 4.42 1.38 5.18
N ILE A 81 5.30 0.89 6.06
CA ILE A 81 6.21 -0.22 5.79
C ILE A 81 5.85 -1.38 6.71
N ILE A 82 5.61 -2.57 6.15
CA ILE A 82 5.24 -3.77 6.90
C ILE A 82 6.29 -4.86 6.64
N ASP A 83 6.98 -5.32 7.70
CA ASP A 83 8.26 -6.03 7.55
C ASP A 83 8.18 -7.57 7.46
N ASN A 84 7.13 -8.19 8.02
CA ASN A 84 7.05 -9.65 8.13
C ASN A 84 5.91 -10.27 7.31
N ILE A 85 5.73 -9.82 6.06
CA ILE A 85 4.73 -10.38 5.16
C ILE A 85 5.12 -11.79 4.72
N THR A 86 4.11 -12.65 4.64
CA THR A 86 4.20 -14.01 4.11
C THR A 86 3.21 -14.23 2.98
N VAL A 87 3.36 -15.35 2.28
CA VAL A 87 2.38 -15.77 1.25
C VAL A 87 0.98 -15.98 1.86
N ASP A 88 0.89 -16.37 3.15
CA ASP A 88 -0.39 -16.58 3.83
C ASP A 88 -1.17 -15.27 4.05
N ASP A 89 -0.50 -14.12 4.01
CA ASP A 89 -1.13 -12.79 4.09
C ASP A 89 -1.80 -12.36 2.77
N PHE A 90 -1.60 -13.11 1.68
CA PHE A 90 -2.00 -12.71 0.34
C PHE A 90 -3.48 -12.33 0.23
N GLU A 91 -4.38 -13.17 0.76
CA GLU A 91 -5.81 -12.91 0.66
C GLU A 91 -6.20 -11.66 1.44
N LYS A 92 -5.61 -11.40 2.61
CA LYS A 92 -5.84 -10.16 3.38
C LYS A 92 -5.36 -8.93 2.60
N ILE A 93 -4.17 -9.00 2.00
CA ILE A 93 -3.58 -7.91 1.21
C ILE A 93 -4.49 -7.59 0.03
N LYS A 94 -4.95 -8.62 -0.67
CA LYS A 94 -5.87 -8.50 -1.80
C LYS A 94 -7.21 -7.90 -1.38
N GLU A 95 -7.82 -8.37 -0.30
CA GLU A 95 -9.06 -7.80 0.25
C GLU A 95 -8.90 -6.31 0.61
N PHE A 96 -7.73 -5.91 1.11
CA PHE A 96 -7.46 -4.52 1.44
C PHE A 96 -7.22 -3.64 0.20
N LEU A 97 -6.40 -4.10 -0.75
CA LEU A 97 -5.97 -3.31 -1.91
C LEU A 97 -7.02 -3.26 -3.02
N GLN A 98 -7.78 -4.34 -3.24
CA GLN A 98 -8.77 -4.43 -4.32
C GLN A 98 -9.77 -3.25 -4.34
N PRO A 99 -10.52 -2.95 -3.26
CA PRO A 99 -11.47 -1.83 -3.28
C PRO A 99 -10.78 -0.46 -3.44
N ARG A 100 -9.52 -0.33 -2.99
CA ARG A 100 -8.73 0.91 -3.13
C ARG A 100 -8.26 1.11 -4.57
N PHE A 101 -7.84 0.04 -5.22
CA PHE A 101 -7.52 0.02 -6.64
C PHE A 101 -8.75 0.33 -7.50
N GLU A 102 -9.90 -0.31 -7.24
CA GLU A 102 -11.14 -0.04 -7.96
C GLU A 102 -11.54 1.43 -7.88
N LYS A 103 -11.35 2.05 -6.71
CA LYS A 103 -11.58 3.48 -6.53
C LYS A 103 -10.62 4.34 -7.35
N LEU A 104 -9.32 4.03 -7.34
CA LEU A 104 -8.32 4.70 -8.16
C LEU A 104 -8.72 4.63 -9.64
N VAL A 105 -9.02 3.43 -10.14
CA VAL A 105 -9.46 3.22 -11.53
C VAL A 105 -10.71 4.03 -11.82
N LYS A 106 -11.74 3.97 -10.98
CA LYS A 106 -13.01 4.70 -11.17
C LYS A 106 -12.79 6.22 -11.28
N MET A 107 -11.87 6.77 -10.51
CA MET A 107 -11.55 8.20 -10.53
C MET A 107 -10.91 8.63 -11.87
N TRP A 108 -10.08 7.78 -12.46
CA TRP A 108 -9.37 8.08 -13.71
C TRP A 108 -10.07 7.55 -14.97
N LEU A 109 -11.05 6.65 -14.82
CA LEU A 109 -11.76 6.01 -15.92
C LEU A 109 -12.37 7.00 -16.93
N PRO A 110 -12.93 8.16 -16.54
CA PRO A 110 -13.43 9.14 -17.52
C PRO A 110 -12.37 9.70 -18.47
N PHE A 111 -11.09 9.62 -18.10
CA PHE A 111 -9.97 10.02 -18.96
C PHE A 111 -9.42 8.87 -19.80
N LYS A 112 -9.84 7.62 -19.52
CA LYS A 112 -9.56 6.49 -20.39
C LYS A 112 -10.40 6.68 -21.65
N ILE A 113 -9.77 7.13 -22.73
CA ILE A 113 -10.38 7.29 -24.05
C ILE A 113 -11.18 6.01 -24.32
N GLN A 114 -12.49 6.16 -24.50
CA GLN A 114 -13.35 5.07 -24.94
C GLN A 114 -13.09 4.90 -26.43
N GLU A 115 -12.30 3.89 -26.80
CA GLU A 115 -12.23 3.40 -28.19
C GLU A 115 -13.54 2.73 -28.59
#